data_AF-A0A5J4ZFI5-F1
#
_entry.id   AF-A0A5J4ZFI5-F1
#
_cell.length_a   1.000
_cell.length_b   1.000
_cell.length_c   1.000
_cell.angle_alpha   90.00
_cell.angle_beta   90.00
_cell.angle_gamma   90.00
#
_symmetry.space_group_name_H-M   'P 1'
#
loop_
_entity.id
_entity.type
_entity.pdbx_description
1 polymer ?
#
loop_
_entity_poly.entity_id
_entity_poly.type
_entity_poly.pdbx_seq_one_letter_code
_entity_poly.pdbx_strand_id
1 'polypeptide(L)'
;MASGKLEVQLVDAQGIKEKGFLGCLNCFNPRNHVSMMDPYVLIQYGNQERTSSVAQGKGKKLIWNEAFTFDVEHPGSEDHTYKLVFRIMDKHKLSQDDYVGQTT
;
A
#
# COMPACT_ATOMS: atom_id res chain seq x y z
N MET A 1 29.31 12.48 6.69
CA MET A 1 28.06 12.03 6.06
C MET A 1 27.87 10.58 6.48
N ALA A 2 26.78 10.27 7.18
CA ALA A 2 26.48 8.90 7.59
C ALA A 2 25.49 8.32 6.57
N SER A 3 25.76 7.13 6.06
CA SER A 3 24.84 6.37 5.24
C SER A 3 24.43 5.08 5.96
N GLY A 4 23.19 4.66 5.74
CA GLY A 4 22.61 3.47 6.34
C GLY A 4 21.58 2.85 5.42
N LYS A 5 21.03 1.70 5.83
CA LYS A 5 19.94 1.03 5.13
C LYS A 5 18.72 0.99 6.04
N LEU A 6 17.59 1.46 5.51
CA LEU A 6 16.28 1.33 6.15
C LEU A 6 15.57 0.14 5.52
N GLU A 7 15.35 -0.90 6.30
CA GLU A 7 14.50 -2.03 5.92
C GLU A 7 13.08 -1.79 6.44
N VAL A 8 12.10 -1.90 5.54
CA VAL A 8 10.68 -1.70 5.81
C VAL A 8 9.96 -3.00 5.50
N GLN A 9 9.34 -3.62 6.50
CA GLN A 9 8.53 -4.83 6.33
C GLN A 9 7.05 -4.47 6.28
N LEU A 10 6.45 -4.63 5.10
CA LEU A 10 5.02 -4.48 4.88
C LEU A 10 4.34 -5.82 5.16
N VAL A 11 3.72 -5.95 6.34
CA VAL A 11 3.17 -7.23 6.82
C VAL A 11 1.71 -7.39 6.38
N ASP A 12 0.79 -6.70 7.06
CA ASP A 12 -0.64 -6.80 6.81
C ASP A 12 -1.36 -5.47 7.08
N ALA A 13 -2.55 -5.32 6.51
CA ALA A 13 -3.49 -4.27 6.83
C ALA A 13 -4.87 -4.86 7.14
N GLN A 14 -5.54 -4.23 8.11
CA GLN A 14 -6.87 -4.62 8.57
C GLN A 14 -7.76 -3.41 8.73
N GLY A 15 -9.06 -3.60 8.54
CA GLY A 15 -10.05 -2.54 8.78
C GLY A 15 -10.08 -1.45 7.70
N ILE A 16 -9.53 -1.71 6.52
CA ILE A 16 -9.73 -0.86 5.35
C ILE A 16 -11.23 -0.88 5.03
N LYS A 17 -11.87 0.29 5.15
CA LYS A 17 -13.28 0.44 4.79
C LYS A 17 -13.40 0.29 3.28
N GLU A 18 -13.88 -0.87 2.84
CA GLU A 18 -14.32 -1.06 1.46
C GLU A 18 -15.36 0.03 1.13
N LYS A 19 -15.09 0.86 0.12
CA LYS A 19 -16.10 1.77 -0.43
C LYS A 19 -17.22 0.91 -1.01
N GLY A 20 -18.29 0.73 -0.23
CA GLY A 20 -19.60 0.26 -0.68
C GLY A 20 -19.62 -0.93 -1.63
N PHE A 21 -19.86 -2.11 -1.08
CA PHE A 21 -20.45 -3.30 -1.72
C PHE A 21 -21.79 -3.03 -2.48
N LEU A 22 -22.20 -1.79 -2.71
CA LEU A 22 -23.51 -1.40 -3.23
C LEU A 22 -23.47 -0.81 -4.66
N GLY A 23 -22.32 -0.86 -5.34
CA GLY A 23 -22.15 -0.30 -6.69
C GLY A 23 -22.14 -1.32 -7.83
N CYS A 24 -22.03 -2.63 -7.56
CA CYS A 24 -21.97 -3.64 -8.61
C CYS A 24 -23.15 -4.61 -8.48
N LEU A 25 -24.16 -4.41 -9.34
CA LEU A 25 -25.30 -5.33 -9.50
C LEU A 25 -24.88 -6.76 -9.91
N ASN A 26 -23.59 -7.02 -10.17
CA ASN A 26 -23.03 -8.35 -10.40
C ASN A 26 -22.56 -9.08 -9.13
N CYS A 27 -22.70 -8.48 -7.93
CA CYS A 27 -22.46 -9.16 -6.65
C CYS A 27 -23.54 -10.19 -6.26
N PHE A 28 -24.61 -10.33 -7.05
CA PHE A 28 -25.73 -11.23 -6.75
C PHE A 28 -25.46 -12.71 -7.04
N ASN A 29 -24.27 -13.09 -7.50
CA ASN A 29 -23.93 -14.49 -7.68
C ASN A 29 -23.13 -15.00 -6.46
N PRO A 30 -23.75 -15.68 -5.49
CA PRO A 30 -23.11 -16.11 -4.23
C PRO A 30 -21.99 -17.15 -4.40
N ARG A 31 -21.62 -17.50 -5.64
CA ARG A 31 -20.52 -18.43 -5.98
C ARG A 31 -19.22 -17.76 -6.39
N ASN A 32 -19.20 -16.45 -6.66
CA ASN A 32 -17.97 -15.73 -7.00
C ASN A 32 -17.50 -14.88 -5.82
N HIS A 33 -16.75 -15.51 -4.92
CA HIS A 33 -15.98 -14.84 -3.86
C HIS A 33 -14.73 -14.19 -4.45
N VAL A 34 -14.91 -13.29 -5.42
CA VAL A 34 -13.83 -12.51 -6.03
C VAL A 34 -13.76 -11.21 -5.26
N SER A 35 -12.70 -11.03 -4.44
CA SER A 35 -12.31 -9.71 -3.95
C SER A 35 -12.14 -8.82 -5.18
N MET A 36 -13.00 -7.81 -5.33
CA MET A 36 -12.92 -6.85 -6.45
C MET A 36 -11.89 -5.77 -6.21
N MET A 37 -11.22 -5.78 -5.05
CA MET A 37 -10.14 -4.87 -4.71
C MET A 37 -8.80 -5.61 -4.79
N ASP A 38 -7.88 -5.02 -5.53
CA ASP A 38 -6.49 -5.45 -5.70
C ASP A 38 -5.60 -4.35 -5.05
N PRO A 39 -5.59 -4.22 -3.70
CA PRO A 39 -4.90 -3.13 -3.03
C PRO A 39 -3.38 -3.32 -3.04
N TYR A 40 -2.64 -2.25 -3.31
CA TYR A 40 -1.19 -2.18 -3.26
C TYR A 40 -0.74 -0.94 -2.48
N VAL A 41 0.49 -0.96 -1.98
CA VAL A 41 1.06 0.11 -1.17
C VAL A 41 2.23 0.73 -1.90
N LEU A 42 2.18 2.05 -2.07
CA LEU A 42 3.30 2.87 -2.51
C LEU A 42 4.06 3.36 -1.27
N ILE A 43 5.32 3.00 -1.17
CA ILE A 43 6.21 3.36 -0.07
C ILE A 43 7.22 4.36 -0.63
N GLN A 44 7.15 5.59 -0.15
CA GLN A 44 8.02 6.68 -0.58
C GLN A 44 8.94 7.11 0.56
N TYR A 45 10.24 7.17 0.27
CA TYR A 45 11.27 7.62 1.17
C TYR A 45 12.15 8.66 0.48
N GLY A 46 11.90 9.95 0.74
CA GLY A 46 12.56 11.05 0.02
C GLY A 46 12.31 10.96 -1.49
N ASN A 47 13.40 10.75 -2.26
CA ASN A 47 13.37 10.59 -3.72
C ASN A 47 13.23 9.13 -4.18
N GLN A 48 13.17 8.17 -3.25
CA GLN A 48 13.00 6.76 -3.55
C GLN A 48 11.52 6.39 -3.42
N GLU A 49 11.01 5.69 -4.42
CA GLU A 49 9.66 5.11 -4.40
C GLU A 49 9.75 3.60 -4.65
N ARG A 50 8.95 2.85 -3.90
CA ARG A 50 8.79 1.40 -4.05
C ARG A 50 7.31 1.07 -4.04
N THR A 51 6.91 0.21 -4.97
CA THR A 51 5.54 -0.29 -5.07
C THR A 51 5.51 -1.72 -4.56
N SER A 52 4.56 -2.02 -3.68
CA SER A 52 4.31 -3.39 -3.25
C SER A 52 3.58 -4.20 -4.31
N SER A 53 3.58 -5.52 -4.14
CA SER A 53 2.66 -6.40 -4.83
C SER A 53 1.21 -6.13 -4.40
N VAL A 54 0.27 -6.69 -5.14
CA VAL A 54 -1.14 -6.70 -4.75
C VAL A 54 -1.30 -7.59 -3.52
N ALA A 55 -2.01 -7.08 -2.50
CA ALA A 55 -2.21 -7.80 -1.26
C ALA A 55 -2.99 -9.09 -1.49
N GLN A 56 -2.58 -10.15 -0.80
CA GLN A 56 -3.26 -11.43 -0.81
C GLN A 56 -4.07 -11.57 0.48
N GLY A 57 -5.35 -11.92 0.38
CA GLY A 57 -6.22 -12.01 1.54
C GLY A 57 -7.66 -12.37 1.20
N LYS A 58 -8.41 -12.82 2.20
CA LYS A 58 -9.85 -13.05 2.09
C LYS A 58 -10.57 -12.16 3.11
N GLY A 59 -11.61 -11.45 2.67
CA GLY A 59 -12.39 -10.55 3.53
C GLY A 59 -11.59 -9.30 3.92
N LYS A 60 -11.60 -8.94 5.21
CA LYS A 60 -11.09 -7.65 5.72
C LYS A 60 -9.60 -7.63 6.10
N LYS A 61 -8.88 -8.73 5.88
CA LYS A 61 -7.45 -8.86 6.19
C LYS A 61 -6.66 -9.02 4.89
N LEU A 62 -5.72 -8.11 4.68
CA LEU A 62 -4.86 -8.04 3.50
C LEU A 62 -3.42 -8.27 3.94
N ILE A 63 -2.71 -9.16 3.25
CA ILE A 63 -1.34 -9.57 3.61
C ILE A 63 -0.43 -9.30 2.41
N TRP A 64 0.66 -8.59 2.62
CA TRP A 64 1.73 -8.43 1.64
C TRP A 64 2.92 -9.32 1.99
N ASN A 65 3.38 -9.21 3.23
CA ASN A 65 4.58 -9.89 3.73
C ASN A 65 5.80 -9.65 2.83
N GLU A 66 6.02 -8.38 2.46
CA GLU A 66 7.09 -7.94 1.57
C GLU A 66 8.06 -7.01 2.30
N ALA A 67 9.35 -7.12 1.99
CA ALA A 67 10.40 -6.28 2.56
C ALA A 67 10.99 -5.35 1.49
N PHE A 68 11.17 -4.08 1.87
CA PHE A 68 11.74 -3.05 1.02
C PHE A 68 12.96 -2.44 1.70
N THR A 69 14.04 -2.26 0.94
CA THR A 69 15.25 -1.60 1.43
C THR A 69 15.39 -0.24 0.75
N PHE A 70 15.64 0.78 1.57
CA PHE A 70 15.92 2.14 1.15
C PHE A 70 17.30 2.55 1.63
N ASP A 71 18.05 3.24 0.76
CA ASP A 71 19.32 3.82 1.16
C ASP A 71 19.05 5.15 1.88
N VAL A 72 19.56 5.27 3.10
CA VAL A 72 19.42 6.45 3.93
C VAL A 72 20.73 7.19 3.93
N GLU A 73 20.70 8.43 3.47
CA GLU A 73 21.83 9.34 3.59
C GLU A 73 21.44 10.42 4.59
N HIS A 74 22.26 10.61 5.61
CA HIS A 74 22.11 11.72 6.55
C HIS A 74 23.09 12.85 6.14
N PRO A 75 22.64 13.83 5.34
CA PRO A 75 23.32 15.10 5.26
C PRO A 75 23.20 15.72 6.65
N GLY A 76 24.31 16.05 7.30
CA GLY A 76 24.33 16.57 8.68
C GLY A 76 23.72 17.98 8.84
N SER A 77 22.70 18.30 8.04
CA SER A 77 21.94 19.54 8.03
C SER A 77 20.55 19.24 8.60
N GLU A 78 20.11 20.02 9.57
CA GLU A 78 18.89 19.82 10.36
C GLU A 78 17.58 19.98 9.54
N ASP A 79 17.68 20.42 8.28
CA ASP A 79 16.53 20.75 7.42
C ASP A 79 15.98 19.60 6.57
N HIS A 80 16.64 18.43 6.49
CA HIS A 80 16.13 17.30 5.71
C HIS A 80 15.27 16.37 6.56
N THR A 81 13.95 16.60 6.54
CA THR A 81 12.99 15.66 7.15
C THR A 81 12.76 14.48 6.21
N TYR A 82 13.52 13.40 6.38
CA TYR A 82 13.25 12.13 5.70
C TYR A 82 11.99 11.49 6.30
N LYS A 83 10.86 11.62 5.59
CA LYS A 83 9.58 10.98 5.96
C LYS A 83 9.34 9.74 5.10
N LEU A 84 8.84 8.69 5.73
CA LEU A 84 8.44 7.46 5.06
C LEU A 84 6.93 7.49 4.86
N VAL A 85 6.50 7.74 3.63
CA VAL A 85 5.06 7.85 3.31
C VAL A 85 4.58 6.53 2.73
N PHE A 86 3.56 5.95 3.33
CA PHE A 86 2.85 4.78 2.82
C PHE A 86 1.51 5.23 2.25
N ARG A 87 1.24 4.96 0.98
CA ARG A 87 -0.05 5.23 0.35
C ARG A 87 -0.66 3.93 -0.11
N ILE A 88 -1.87 3.66 0.35
CA ILE A 88 -2.65 2.50 -0.07
C ILE A 88 -3.51 2.91 -1.26
N MET A 89 -3.34 2.19 -2.36
CA MET A 89 -4.04 2.36 -3.62
C MET A 89 -4.79 1.08 -3.95
N ASP A 90 -5.97 1.18 -4.57
CA ASP A 90 -6.73 0.04 -5.04
C ASP A 90 -6.70 -0.03 -6.57
N LYS A 91 -6.03 -1.08 -7.09
CA LYS A 91 -5.86 -1.25 -8.53
C LYS A 91 -7.15 -1.74 -9.16
N HIS A 92 -7.75 -0.92 -10.01
CA HIS A 92 -8.92 -1.34 -10.78
C HIS A 92 -8.52 -1.76 -12.18
N LYS A 93 -8.86 -2.99 -12.60
CA LYS A 93 -8.51 -3.49 -13.95
C LYS A 93 -9.15 -2.70 -15.10
N LEU A 94 -10.23 -1.96 -14.82
CA LEU A 94 -11.05 -1.27 -15.82
C LEU A 94 -11.27 0.22 -15.52
N SER A 95 -10.62 0.77 -14.50
CA SER A 95 -10.85 2.15 -14.05
C SER A 95 -9.58 2.76 -13.46
N GLN A 96 -9.59 4.07 -13.22
CA GLN A 96 -8.49 4.74 -12.54
C GLN A 96 -8.31 4.15 -11.14
N ASP A 97 -7.05 3.93 -10.73
CA ASP A 97 -6.74 3.42 -9.41
C ASP A 97 -7.31 4.34 -8.32
N ASP A 98 -8.01 3.75 -7.36
CA ASP A 98 -8.69 4.49 -6.30
C ASP A 98 -7.74 4.70 -5.13
N TYR A 99 -7.62 5.94 -4.67
CA TYR A 99 -6.87 6.24 -3.44
C TYR A 99 -7.68 5.80 -2.22
N VAL A 100 -7.07 4.97 -1.37
CA VAL A 100 -7.69 4.42 -0.16
C VAL A 100 -7.28 5.22 1.08
N GLY A 101 -6.00 5.53 1.22
CA GLY A 101 -5.47 6.21 2.39
C GLY A 101 -3.95 6.37 2.36
N GLN A 102 -3.43 7.17 3.29
CA GLN A 102 -1.99 7.35 3.46
C GLN A 102 -1.64 7.45 4.94
N THR A 103 -0.42 7.06 5.28
CA THR A 103 0.20 7.26 6.59
C THR A 103 1.67 7.62 6.42
N THR A 104 2.25 8.28 7.42
CA THR A 104 3.66 8.72 7.42
C THR A 104 4.36 8.33 8.70
#